data_AF-A0A2S9F1T3-F1
#
_entry.id   AF-A0A2S9F1T3-F1
#
_cell.length_a   1.000
_cell.length_b   1.000
_cell.length_c   1.000
_cell.angle_alpha   90.00
_cell.angle_beta   90.00
_cell.angle_gamma   90.00
#
_symmetry.space_group_name_H-M   'P 1'
#
loop_
_entity.id
_entity.type
_entity.pdbx_description
1 polymer ?
#
loop_
_entity_poly.entity_id
_entity_poly.type
_entity_poly.pdbx_seq_one_letter_code
_entity_poly.pdbx_strand_id
1 'polypeptide(L)'
;LSWGRRHVVMGANQIDRYGNQNLSAFGPLQHPTRQMFGVRGAPGNTINHATSYWVGNHSKRVFGDSVDIVSGIGWDKVDPDNPAYRFVNVYRVVTNLGVFDFNGPDHQMRAVSLHPGVEAEQVAENTSFEVHGLGEAETTRLPSGDEQKLLREVIDPKSLRDKEVK
;
A
#
# COMPACT_ATOMS: atom_id res chain seq x y z
N LEU A 1 6.20 -3.66 -25.94
CA LEU A 1 4.85 -4.01 -25.45
C LEU A 1 4.96 -4.45 -24.00
N SER A 2 4.88 -3.52 -23.04
CA SER A 2 4.40 -3.92 -21.72
C SER A 2 2.89 -4.12 -21.88
N TRP A 3 2.43 -5.36 -21.75
CA TRP A 3 1.05 -5.67 -22.11
C TRP A 3 0.03 -5.00 -21.17
N GLY A 4 0.46 -4.57 -19.97
CA GLY A 4 -0.37 -3.87 -18.99
C GLY A 4 -1.47 -4.70 -18.35
N ARG A 5 -1.71 -5.94 -18.84
CA ARG A 5 -2.76 -6.86 -18.37
C ARG A 5 -2.37 -7.56 -17.07
N ARG A 6 -2.15 -6.78 -16.02
CA ARG A 6 -1.79 -7.28 -14.71
C ARG A 6 -2.19 -6.29 -13.61
N HIS A 7 -2.55 -6.83 -12.46
CA HIS A 7 -2.62 -6.10 -11.20
C HIS A 7 -1.81 -6.90 -10.18
N VAL A 8 -0.80 -6.28 -9.57
CA VAL A 8 -0.03 -6.91 -8.50
C VAL A 8 -0.43 -6.35 -7.14
N VAL A 9 -0.47 -7.23 -6.14
CA VAL A 9 -0.49 -6.84 -4.72
C VAL A 9 0.86 -7.24 -4.13
N MET A 10 1.58 -6.27 -3.57
CA MET A 10 2.90 -6.49 -2.93
C MET A 10 2.84 -6.18 -1.44
N GLY A 11 3.73 -6.80 -0.65
CA GLY A 11 4.03 -6.29 0.68
C GLY A 11 4.90 -5.03 0.61
N ALA A 12 5.16 -4.40 1.76
CA ALA A 12 6.07 -3.26 1.86
C ALA A 12 6.81 -3.23 3.19
N ASN A 13 8.09 -2.86 3.14
CA ASN A 13 8.84 -2.49 4.34
C ASN A 13 8.58 -1.02 4.72
N GLN A 14 8.46 -0.14 3.74
CA GLN A 14 8.02 1.25 3.90
C GLN A 14 7.10 1.65 2.74
N ILE A 15 6.15 2.53 3.01
CA ILE A 15 5.30 3.25 2.05
C ILE A 15 5.27 4.72 2.51
N ASP A 16 5.48 5.67 1.60
CA ASP A 16 5.29 7.09 1.90
C ASP A 16 3.95 7.64 1.41
N ARG A 17 3.72 8.92 1.68
CA ARG A 17 2.44 9.57 1.41
C ARG A 17 2.05 9.65 -0.06
N TYR A 18 2.99 9.49 -1.00
CA TYR A 18 2.73 9.51 -2.44
C TYR A 18 2.69 8.11 -3.05
N GLY A 19 2.90 7.08 -2.22
CA GLY A 19 2.87 5.68 -2.63
C GLY A 19 4.20 5.16 -3.12
N ASN A 20 5.32 5.86 -2.88
CA ASN A 20 6.62 5.22 -3.06
C ASN A 20 6.73 4.07 -2.07
N GLN A 21 7.33 2.97 -2.52
CA GLN A 21 7.41 1.75 -1.72
C GLN A 21 8.85 1.25 -1.67
N ASN A 22 9.24 0.72 -0.51
CA ASN A 22 10.52 0.07 -0.31
C ASN A 22 10.35 -1.40 0.08
N LEU A 23 11.09 -2.27 -0.61
CA LEU A 23 11.37 -3.66 -0.23
C LEU A 23 12.84 -4.06 -0.45
N SER A 24 13.70 -3.06 -0.66
CA SER A 24 15.07 -3.21 -1.12
C SER A 24 16.07 -3.32 0.03
N ALA A 25 16.28 -2.22 0.76
CA ALA A 25 17.16 -2.11 1.91
C ALA A 25 16.81 -0.83 2.71
N PHE A 26 17.28 -0.73 3.94
CA PHE A 26 17.24 0.50 4.75
C PHE A 26 18.63 1.16 4.78
N GLY A 27 18.66 2.49 4.90
CA GLY A 27 19.88 3.30 4.93
C GLY A 27 20.48 3.60 3.55
N PRO A 28 21.75 4.07 3.49
CA PRO A 28 22.41 4.48 2.26
C PRO A 28 22.48 3.37 1.20
N LEU A 29 22.25 3.71 -0.08
CA LEU A 29 22.18 2.76 -1.19
C LEU A 29 23.39 1.80 -1.31
N GLN A 30 24.61 2.31 -1.14
CA GLN A 30 25.85 1.52 -1.28
C GLN A 30 26.32 0.90 0.05
N HIS A 31 25.74 1.33 1.18
CA HIS A 31 26.10 0.86 2.52
C HIS A 31 24.84 0.78 3.39
N PRO A 32 23.90 -0.14 3.09
CA PRO A 32 22.64 -0.22 3.80
C PRO A 32 22.85 -0.67 5.25
N THR A 33 22.07 -0.09 6.17
CA THR A 33 22.06 -0.50 7.58
C THR A 33 21.34 -1.83 7.77
N ARG A 34 20.41 -2.17 6.87
CA ARG A 34 19.73 -3.47 6.83
C ARG A 34 19.35 -3.82 5.40
N GLN A 35 19.89 -4.93 4.90
CA GLN A 35 19.61 -5.46 3.56
C GLN A 35 18.31 -6.28 3.54
N MET A 36 17.51 -6.14 2.48
CA MET A 36 16.38 -7.02 2.15
C MET A 36 16.58 -7.60 0.74
N PHE A 37 15.61 -7.45 -0.17
CA PHE A 37 15.56 -8.22 -1.42
C PHE A 37 16.16 -7.52 -2.64
N GLY A 38 16.62 -6.27 -2.50
CA GLY A 38 16.79 -5.36 -3.64
C GLY A 38 15.43 -4.93 -4.22
N VAL A 39 15.41 -4.11 -5.28
CA VAL A 39 14.15 -3.54 -5.82
C VAL A 39 13.20 -4.57 -6.48
N ARG A 40 13.70 -5.78 -6.76
CA ARG A 40 12.94 -6.87 -7.41
C ARG A 40 12.24 -6.36 -8.68
N GLY A 41 10.99 -6.78 -8.91
CA GLY A 41 10.15 -6.29 -10.02
C GLY A 41 9.34 -5.03 -9.69
N ALA A 42 9.52 -4.42 -8.51
CA ALA A 42 8.70 -3.27 -8.11
C ALA A 42 8.78 -2.08 -9.07
N PRO A 43 9.95 -1.72 -9.66
CA PRO A 43 10.03 -0.62 -10.62
C PRO A 43 9.22 -0.93 -11.88
N GLY A 44 9.36 -2.14 -12.40
CA GLY A 44 8.64 -2.59 -13.60
C GLY A 44 7.13 -2.70 -13.39
N ASN A 45 6.69 -3.12 -12.19
CA ASN A 45 5.27 -3.19 -11.86
C ASN A 45 4.62 -1.80 -11.84
N THR A 46 5.21 -0.89 -11.06
CA THR A 46 4.63 0.44 -10.79
C THR A 46 4.59 1.35 -12.00
N ILE A 47 5.55 1.23 -12.93
CA ILE A 47 5.56 2.03 -14.18
C ILE A 47 4.63 1.48 -15.28
N ASN A 48 4.17 0.22 -15.19
CA ASN A 48 3.48 -0.43 -16.33
C ASN A 48 2.01 -0.78 -16.09
N HIS A 49 1.57 -1.00 -14.84
CA HIS A 49 0.22 -1.47 -14.59
C HIS A 49 -0.22 -1.24 -13.14
N ALA A 50 -1.48 -1.57 -12.84
CA ALA A 50 -2.06 -1.43 -11.51
C ALA A 50 -1.21 -2.14 -10.45
N THR A 51 -0.89 -1.40 -9.38
CA THR A 51 -0.12 -1.90 -8.25
C THR A 51 -0.80 -1.49 -6.96
N SER A 52 -1.02 -2.46 -6.08
CA SER A 52 -1.57 -2.25 -4.74
C SER A 52 -0.64 -2.86 -3.68
N TYR A 53 -0.86 -2.46 -2.43
CA TYR A 53 -0.05 -2.92 -1.30
C TYR A 53 -0.90 -3.53 -0.20
N TRP A 54 -0.35 -4.56 0.44
CA TRP A 54 -0.88 -5.17 1.66
C TRP A 54 0.09 -4.92 2.83
N VAL A 55 -0.43 -4.40 3.95
CA VAL A 55 0.34 -4.16 5.18
C VAL A 55 -0.39 -4.74 6.38
N GLY A 56 0.02 -5.94 6.81
CA GLY A 56 -0.61 -6.65 7.93
C GLY A 56 -0.42 -6.03 9.32
N ASN A 57 0.50 -5.07 9.47
CA ASN A 57 0.73 -4.33 10.70
C ASN A 57 1.04 -2.85 10.39
N HIS A 58 0.00 -2.03 10.35
CA HIS A 58 0.07 -0.60 10.10
C HIS A 58 0.80 0.11 11.25
N SER A 59 1.92 0.77 10.95
CA SER A 59 2.72 1.48 11.94
C SER A 59 3.54 2.61 11.30
N LYS A 60 3.99 3.57 12.12
CA LYS A 60 4.83 4.71 11.69
C LYS A 60 6.13 4.28 11.01
N ARG A 61 6.63 3.09 11.34
CA ARG A 61 7.83 2.52 10.70
C ARG A 61 7.59 2.09 9.26
N VAL A 62 6.37 1.68 8.93
CA VAL A 62 5.96 1.33 7.57
C VAL A 62 5.49 2.58 6.84
N PHE A 63 4.60 3.37 7.44
CA PHE A 63 4.09 4.61 6.86
C PHE A 63 4.90 5.81 7.34
N GLY A 64 6.08 5.98 6.74
CA GLY A 64 7.03 7.05 7.06
C GLY A 64 6.94 8.23 6.09
N ASP A 65 7.57 9.36 6.43
CA ASP A 65 7.55 10.58 5.60
C ASP A 65 8.15 10.37 4.20
N SER A 66 9.17 9.53 4.12
CA SER A 66 9.83 9.11 2.88
C SER A 66 10.33 7.67 3.02
N VAL A 67 10.45 6.98 1.90
CA VAL A 67 11.11 5.67 1.86
C VAL A 67 12.63 5.79 1.70
N ASP A 68 13.40 4.89 2.30
CA ASP A 68 14.86 4.91 2.20
C ASP A 68 15.32 4.62 0.75
N ILE A 69 14.64 3.69 0.08
CA ILE A 69 14.91 3.30 -1.31
C ILE A 69 13.58 3.14 -2.06
N VAL A 70 13.38 3.95 -3.09
CA VAL A 70 12.23 3.85 -4.00
C VAL A 70 12.37 2.58 -4.85
N SER A 71 11.70 1.51 -4.42
CA SER A 71 11.60 0.25 -5.15
C SER A 71 10.40 0.28 -6.09
N GLY A 72 9.22 0.65 -5.59
CA GLY A 72 8.07 1.01 -6.40
C GLY A 72 7.92 2.53 -6.46
N ILE A 73 7.71 3.09 -7.65
CA ILE A 73 7.55 4.54 -7.81
C ILE A 73 6.16 4.99 -7.32
N GLY A 74 6.13 6.10 -6.57
CA GLY A 74 4.92 6.82 -6.20
C GLY A 74 4.56 7.91 -7.21
N TRP A 75 3.46 8.61 -6.93
CA TRP A 75 2.92 9.64 -7.83
C TRP A 75 3.81 10.88 -7.96
N ASP A 76 4.60 11.21 -6.94
CA ASP A 76 5.55 12.33 -6.97
C ASP A 76 6.78 12.08 -7.87
N LYS A 77 6.92 10.87 -8.44
CA LYS A 77 7.95 10.53 -9.43
C LYS A 77 7.46 10.64 -10.87
N VAL A 78 6.17 10.92 -11.07
CA VAL A 78 5.57 11.04 -12.39
C VAL A 78 5.96 12.36 -13.01
N ASP A 79 6.64 12.30 -14.15
CA ASP A 79 6.89 13.45 -15.01
C ASP A 79 5.70 13.63 -15.96
N PRO A 80 4.89 14.71 -15.81
CA PRO A 80 3.69 14.92 -16.62
C PRO A 80 4.01 15.21 -18.09
N ASP A 81 5.22 15.70 -18.40
CA ASP A 81 5.64 16.01 -19.77
C ASP A 81 6.20 14.77 -20.49
N ASN A 82 6.41 13.66 -19.76
CA ASN A 82 6.96 12.42 -20.29
C ASN A 82 5.89 11.31 -20.40
N PRO A 83 5.46 10.96 -21.63
CA PRO A 83 4.42 9.95 -21.82
C PRO A 83 4.82 8.55 -21.36
N ALA A 84 6.10 8.28 -21.04
CA ALA A 84 6.53 7.02 -20.47
C ALA A 84 5.84 6.67 -19.14
N TYR A 85 5.42 7.69 -18.37
CA TYR A 85 4.76 7.51 -17.07
C TYR A 85 3.24 7.31 -17.15
N ARG A 86 2.64 7.37 -18.34
CA ARG A 86 1.17 7.32 -18.54
C ARG A 86 0.47 6.07 -18.00
N PHE A 87 1.21 5.03 -17.64
CA PHE A 87 0.68 3.77 -17.11
C PHE A 87 0.87 3.61 -15.60
N VAL A 88 1.44 4.61 -14.92
CA VAL A 88 1.51 4.62 -13.45
C VAL A 88 0.08 4.58 -12.90
N ASN A 89 -0.16 3.58 -12.07
CA ASN A 89 -1.44 3.38 -11.41
C ASN A 89 -1.21 2.68 -10.06
N VAL A 90 -0.65 3.44 -9.10
CA VAL A 90 -0.58 3.01 -7.71
C VAL A 90 -1.98 3.15 -7.13
N TYR A 91 -2.68 2.03 -7.01
CA TYR A 91 -4.14 2.01 -6.90
C TYR A 91 -4.62 2.13 -5.45
N ARG A 92 -4.19 1.20 -4.57
CA ARG A 92 -4.70 1.10 -3.20
C ARG A 92 -3.68 0.49 -2.24
N VAL A 93 -3.83 0.81 -0.96
CA VAL A 93 -3.20 0.13 0.16
C VAL A 93 -4.29 -0.45 1.05
N VAL A 94 -4.21 -1.74 1.36
CA VAL A 94 -5.07 -2.39 2.36
C VAL A 94 -4.20 -2.78 3.55
N THR A 95 -4.65 -2.44 4.74
CA THR A 95 -3.93 -2.71 5.99
C THR A 95 -4.81 -3.45 6.99
N ASN A 96 -4.28 -3.77 8.16
CA ASN A 96 -5.08 -4.22 9.30
C ASN A 96 -6.05 -3.14 9.86
N LEU A 97 -5.89 -1.86 9.48
CA LEU A 97 -6.70 -0.74 9.99
C LEU A 97 -7.75 -0.22 9.01
N GLY A 98 -7.54 -0.38 7.71
CA GLY A 98 -8.38 0.27 6.70
C GLY A 98 -7.88 0.13 5.27
N VAL A 99 -8.62 0.77 4.37
CA VAL A 99 -8.34 0.86 2.94
C VAL A 99 -8.01 2.31 2.59
N PHE A 100 -6.92 2.49 1.85
CA PHE A 100 -6.39 3.79 1.43
C PHE A 100 -6.15 3.81 -0.08
N ASP A 101 -6.23 4.99 -0.67
CA ASP A 101 -5.84 5.26 -2.06
C ASP A 101 -4.97 6.53 -2.14
N PHE A 102 -4.65 6.96 -3.36
CA PHE A 102 -3.80 8.13 -3.63
C PHE A 102 -4.58 9.21 -4.39
N ASN A 103 -5.84 9.42 -3.99
CA ASN A 103 -6.74 10.42 -4.57
C ASN A 103 -6.88 11.67 -3.67
N GLY A 104 -5.99 11.86 -2.69
CA GLY A 104 -5.87 13.13 -1.98
C GLY A 104 -5.24 14.23 -2.86
N PRO A 105 -5.12 15.46 -2.34
CA PRO A 105 -4.40 16.54 -2.99
C PRO A 105 -3.00 16.09 -3.43
N ASP A 106 -2.60 16.45 -4.65
CA ASP A 106 -1.30 16.08 -5.24
C ASP A 106 -0.99 14.57 -5.17
N HIS A 107 -2.02 13.73 -5.31
CA HIS A 107 -1.93 12.27 -5.18
C HIS A 107 -1.40 11.78 -3.83
N GLN A 108 -1.65 12.54 -2.77
CA GLN A 108 -1.35 12.09 -1.42
C GLN A 108 -2.33 11.01 -0.96
N MET A 109 -1.87 10.19 -0.01
CA MET A 109 -2.65 9.11 0.59
C MET A 109 -3.93 9.65 1.22
N ARG A 110 -5.04 8.99 0.92
CA ARG A 110 -6.39 9.32 1.40
C ARG A 110 -7.06 8.07 1.96
N ALA A 111 -7.82 8.24 3.03
CA ALA A 111 -8.64 7.18 3.59
C ALA A 111 -9.85 6.91 2.69
N VAL A 112 -10.05 5.66 2.28
CA VAL A 112 -11.24 5.21 1.56
C VAL A 112 -12.27 4.67 2.55
N SER A 113 -11.83 3.84 3.49
CA SER A 113 -12.68 3.33 4.57
C SER A 113 -11.84 2.81 5.73
N LEU A 114 -12.37 2.85 6.94
CA LEU A 114 -11.76 2.26 8.13
C LEU A 114 -12.45 0.94 8.50
N HIS A 115 -11.71 -0.05 8.97
CA HIS A 115 -12.32 -1.33 9.35
C HIS A 115 -13.22 -1.17 10.58
N PRO A 116 -14.28 -1.99 10.73
CA PRO A 116 -15.16 -1.91 11.89
C PRO A 116 -14.38 -1.92 13.21
N GLY A 117 -14.62 -0.92 14.07
CA GLY A 117 -13.94 -0.74 15.35
C GLY A 117 -12.59 -0.01 15.29
N VAL A 118 -12.15 0.44 14.11
CA VAL A 118 -10.96 1.28 13.96
C VAL A 118 -11.37 2.75 13.90
N GLU A 119 -10.80 3.55 14.79
CA GLU A 119 -11.03 4.99 14.86
C GLU A 119 -9.99 5.76 14.04
N ALA A 120 -10.38 6.96 13.56
CA ALA A 120 -9.49 7.85 12.81
C ALA A 120 -8.20 8.18 13.59
N GLU A 121 -8.30 8.40 14.89
CA GLU A 121 -7.15 8.70 15.77
C GLU A 121 -6.15 7.55 15.79
N GLN A 122 -6.61 6.30 15.84
CA GLN A 122 -5.74 5.12 15.82
C GLN A 122 -4.90 5.06 14.54
N VAL A 123 -5.48 5.41 13.39
CA VAL A 123 -4.73 5.49 12.13
C VAL A 123 -3.71 6.61 12.20
N ALA A 124 -4.11 7.82 12.61
CA ALA A 124 -3.21 8.97 12.72
C ALA A 124 -2.02 8.70 13.67
N GLU A 125 -2.25 8.02 14.79
CA GLU A 125 -1.19 7.63 15.73
C GLU A 125 -0.18 6.64 15.12
N ASN A 126 -0.61 5.85 14.12
CA ASN A 126 0.17 4.82 13.46
C ASN A 126 0.65 5.21 12.05
N THR A 127 0.44 6.45 11.61
CA THR A 127 0.96 7.00 10.35
C THR A 127 1.87 8.19 10.65
N SER A 128 2.99 8.36 9.94
CA SER A 128 3.92 9.49 10.20
C SER A 128 3.52 10.78 9.51
N PHE A 129 2.59 10.71 8.56
CA PHE A 129 2.06 11.82 7.79
C PHE A 129 0.54 11.90 7.92
N GLU A 130 -0.02 13.06 7.61
CA GLU A 130 -1.48 13.24 7.54
C GLU A 130 -2.08 12.42 6.40
N VAL A 131 -3.15 11.68 6.71
CA VAL A 131 -3.98 10.94 5.75
C VAL A 131 -5.21 11.79 5.41
N HIS A 132 -5.40 12.09 4.13
CA HIS A 132 -6.51 12.92 3.68
C HIS A 132 -7.86 12.25 3.90
N GLY A 133 -8.87 13.04 4.30
CA GLY A 133 -10.25 12.56 4.49
C GLY A 133 -10.43 11.57 5.64
N LEU A 134 -9.46 11.44 6.56
CA LEU A 134 -9.47 10.41 7.58
C LEU A 134 -10.67 10.49 8.54
N GLY A 135 -11.10 11.69 8.92
CA GLY A 135 -12.26 11.91 9.80
C GLY A 135 -13.61 11.71 9.10
N GLU A 136 -13.63 11.60 7.77
CA GLU A 136 -14.84 11.43 6.96
C GLU A 136 -14.93 10.01 6.37
N ALA A 137 -13.94 9.16 6.65
CA ALA A 137 -13.85 7.83 6.07
C ALA A 137 -14.99 6.93 6.56
N GLU A 138 -15.72 6.34 5.62
CA GLU A 138 -16.79 5.38 5.92
C GLU A 138 -16.24 4.08 6.54
N THR A 139 -17.10 3.31 7.19
CA THR A 139 -16.72 1.97 7.65
C THR A 139 -16.63 0.99 6.48
N THR A 140 -15.58 0.17 6.44
CA THR A 140 -15.43 -0.90 5.45
C THR A 140 -16.62 -1.85 5.53
N ARG A 141 -17.20 -2.20 4.38
CA ARG A 141 -18.32 -3.15 4.30
C ARG A 141 -17.99 -4.47 5.00
N LEU A 142 -18.99 -5.08 5.61
CA LEU A 142 -18.88 -6.45 6.08
C LEU A 142 -18.93 -7.44 4.90
N PRO A 143 -18.28 -8.60 5.02
CA PRO A 143 -18.41 -9.67 4.05
C PRO A 143 -19.82 -10.28 4.10
N SER A 144 -20.38 -10.55 2.93
CA SER A 144 -21.64 -11.27 2.78
C SER A 144 -21.54 -12.71 3.31
N GLY A 145 -22.69 -13.36 3.53
CA GLY A 145 -22.73 -14.76 3.97
C GLY A 145 -21.98 -15.70 3.02
N ASP A 146 -22.14 -15.50 1.72
CA ASP A 146 -21.48 -16.31 0.68
C ASP A 146 -19.96 -16.09 0.68
N GLU A 147 -19.49 -14.85 0.82
CA GLU A 147 -18.06 -14.54 0.91
C GLU A 147 -17.44 -15.18 2.17
N GLN A 148 -18.12 -15.12 3.31
CA GLN A 148 -17.65 -15.76 4.54
C GLN A 148 -17.55 -17.28 4.39
N LYS A 149 -18.56 -17.90 3.76
CA LYS A 149 -18.57 -19.33 3.50
C LYS A 149 -17.42 -19.73 2.58
N LEU A 150 -17.25 -19.06 1.44
CA LEU A 150 -16.14 -19.30 0.52
C LEU A 150 -14.78 -19.17 1.21
N LEU A 151 -14.60 -18.12 2.01
CA LEU A 151 -13.35 -17.89 2.72
C LEU A 151 -13.04 -19.00 3.73
N ARG A 152 -14.03 -19.36 4.57
CA ARG A 152 -13.85 -20.30 5.69
C ARG A 152 -13.85 -21.77 5.28
N GLU A 153 -14.53 -22.13 4.20
CA GLU A 153 -14.71 -23.54 3.82
C GLU A 153 -13.90 -23.93 2.58
N VAL A 154 -13.62 -22.99 1.66
CA VAL A 154 -13.05 -23.31 0.35
C VAL A 154 -11.65 -22.72 0.17
N ILE A 155 -11.50 -21.41 0.37
CA ILE A 155 -10.27 -20.68 0.00
C ILE A 155 -9.20 -20.79 1.08
N ASP A 156 -9.57 -20.53 2.34
CA ASP A 156 -8.65 -20.55 3.48
C ASP A 156 -9.26 -21.31 4.68
N PRO A 157 -9.51 -22.62 4.54
CA PRO A 157 -10.12 -23.43 5.59
C PRO A 157 -9.24 -23.63 6.82
N LYS A 158 -7.96 -23.26 6.74
CA LYS A 158 -7.00 -23.35 7.85
C LYS A 158 -6.78 -22.01 8.55
N SER A 159 -7.52 -20.97 8.15
CA SER A 159 -7.42 -19.61 8.68
C SER A 159 -5.98 -19.07 8.69
N LEU A 160 -5.23 -19.28 7.61
CA LEU A 160 -3.89 -18.69 7.47
C LEU A 160 -3.96 -17.16 7.48
N ARG A 161 -5.07 -16.57 6.98
CA ARG A 161 -5.32 -15.12 7.03
C ARG A 161 -5.18 -14.51 8.43
N ASP A 162 -5.48 -15.27 9.48
CA ASP A 162 -5.44 -14.78 10.86
C ASP A 162 -3.98 -14.54 11.32
N LYS A 163 -2.99 -15.13 10.64
CA LYS A 163 -1.56 -14.91 10.90
C LYS A 163 -1.00 -13.69 10.17
N GLU A 164 -1.72 -13.17 9.18
CA GLU A 164 -1.30 -12.06 8.35
C GLU A 164 -1.68 -10.69 8.94
N VAL A 165 -2.53 -10.67 9.98
CA VAL A 165 -3.05 -9.47 10.64
C VAL A 165 -2.54 -9.43 12.09
N LYS A 166 -1.97 -8.31 12.51
CA LYS A 166 -1.51 -8.10 13.89
C LYS A 166 -2.08 -6.83 14.51
#